data_AF-A0A0F8VTP6-F1
#
_entry.id   AF-A0A0F8VTP6-F1
#
_cell.length_a   1.000
_cell.length_b   1.000
_cell.length_c   1.000
_cell.angle_alpha   90.00
_cell.angle_beta   90.00
_cell.angle_gamma   90.00
#
_symmetry.space_group_name_H-M   'P 1'
#
loop_
_entity.id
_entity.type
_entity.pdbx_description
1 polymer ?
#
loop_
_entity_poly.entity_id
_entity_poly.type
_entity_poly.pdbx_seq_one_letter_code
_entity_poly.pdbx_strand_id
1 'polypeptide(L)'
;VGIRGAVMSLSSIINTVGNNKMVFSFLQNRRAMDKVENSTTLISLNADAHDPMFVRAIEHMTDGILSVTRVDDPNFSDPIQQVEIVMIKGKAELAGRKKRFRFFGGRIEDLD
;
A
#
# COMPACT_ATOMS: atom_id res chain seq x y z
N VAL A 1 2.81 0.18 -19.34
CA VAL A 1 1.83 0.06 -18.24
C VAL A 1 2.03 1.26 -17.33
N GLY A 2 1.01 2.08 -17.14
CA GLY A 2 1.07 3.26 -16.27
C GLY A 2 0.11 3.11 -15.11
N ILE A 3 0.37 3.82 -14.01
CA ILE A 3 -0.61 3.96 -12.93
C ILE A 3 -1.75 4.83 -13.47
N ARG A 4 -2.96 4.27 -13.57
CA ARG A 4 -4.14 4.97 -14.10
C ARG A 4 -5.28 5.09 -13.08
N GLY A 5 -5.08 4.58 -11.88
CA GLY A 5 -6.01 4.83 -10.79
C GLY A 5 -5.34 4.76 -9.43
N ALA A 6 -5.95 5.45 -8.48
CA ALA A 6 -5.60 5.39 -7.08
C ALA A 6 -6.90 5.24 -6.26
N VAL A 7 -6.94 4.23 -5.39
CA VAL A 7 -7.95 4.11 -4.34
C VAL A 7 -7.28 4.56 -3.06
N MET A 8 -7.49 5.83 -2.72
CA MET A 8 -6.99 6.40 -1.48
C MET A 8 -7.89 5.95 -0.33
N SER A 9 -7.31 5.28 0.67
CA SER A 9 -7.99 4.76 1.85
C SER A 9 -9.10 3.75 1.55
N LEU A 10 -8.70 2.53 1.16
CA LEU A 10 -9.60 1.37 1.15
C LEU A 10 -10.24 1.14 2.53
N SER A 11 -9.56 1.52 3.61
CA SER A 11 -10.10 1.52 4.98
C SER A 11 -11.44 2.24 5.10
N SER A 12 -11.60 3.37 4.41
CA SER A 12 -12.86 4.13 4.44
C SER A 12 -14.01 3.38 3.79
N ILE A 13 -13.72 2.66 2.69
CA ILE A 13 -14.69 1.81 1.99
C ILE A 13 -15.08 0.64 2.90
N ILE A 14 -14.09 -0.05 3.50
CA ILE A 14 -14.33 -1.18 4.41
C ILE A 14 -15.27 -0.76 5.55
N ASN A 15 -14.98 0.36 6.20
CA ASN A 15 -15.75 0.87 7.33
C ASN A 15 -17.17 1.29 6.94
N THR A 16 -17.38 1.78 5.71
CA THR A 16 -18.71 2.19 5.24
C THR A 16 -19.58 1.01 4.85
N VAL A 17 -18.97 0.01 4.21
CA VAL A 17 -19.69 -1.12 3.60
C VAL A 17 -20.09 -2.16 4.65
N GLY A 18 -19.29 -2.35 5.69
CA GLY A 18 -19.56 -3.30 6.78
C GLY A 18 -19.60 -4.78 6.36
N ASN A 19 -19.26 -5.09 5.10
CA ASN A 19 -19.32 -6.43 4.53
C ASN A 19 -18.07 -6.72 3.68
N ASN A 20 -17.23 -7.62 4.20
CA ASN A 20 -15.96 -8.02 3.59
C ASN A 20 -16.14 -8.61 2.18
N LYS A 21 -17.25 -9.29 1.88
CA LYS A 21 -17.49 -9.88 0.55
C LYS A 21 -17.60 -8.82 -0.54
N MET A 22 -18.20 -7.67 -0.24
CA MET A 22 -18.31 -6.56 -1.18
C MET A 22 -16.95 -5.92 -1.43
N VAL A 23 -16.11 -5.78 -0.41
CA VAL A 23 -14.73 -5.30 -0.55
C VAL A 23 -13.92 -6.22 -1.45
N PHE A 24 -13.97 -7.53 -1.22
CA PHE A 24 -13.26 -8.48 -2.07
C PHE A 24 -13.78 -8.46 -3.52
N SER A 25 -15.10 -8.36 -3.71
CA SER A 25 -15.69 -8.25 -5.06
C SER A 25 -15.20 -6.99 -5.78
N PHE A 26 -15.14 -5.85 -5.08
CA PHE A 26 -14.58 -4.61 -5.61
C PHE A 26 -13.12 -4.79 -6.04
N LEU A 27 -12.27 -5.37 -5.19
CA LEU A 27 -10.85 -5.60 -5.50
C LEU A 27 -10.66 -6.54 -6.70
N GLN A 28 -11.45 -7.62 -6.78
CA GLN A 28 -11.42 -8.55 -7.92
C GLN A 28 -11.79 -7.85 -9.23
N ASN A 29 -12.88 -7.08 -9.22
CA ASN A 29 -13.33 -6.33 -10.39
C ASN A 29 -12.28 -5.29 -10.81
N ARG A 30 -11.70 -4.56 -9.85
CA ARG A 30 -10.67 -3.57 -10.16
C ARG A 30 -9.44 -4.20 -10.81
N ARG A 31 -8.99 -5.34 -10.29
CA ARG A 31 -7.87 -6.11 -10.85
C ARG A 31 -8.18 -6.65 -12.25
N ALA A 32 -9.41 -7.13 -12.49
CA ALA A 32 -9.83 -7.58 -13.81
C ALA A 32 -9.78 -6.43 -14.82
N MET A 33 -10.29 -5.25 -14.45
CA MET A 33 -10.24 -4.05 -15.30
C MET A 33 -8.81 -3.59 -15.57
N ASP A 34 -7.92 -3.62 -14.56
CA ASP A 34 -6.52 -3.27 -14.75
C ASP A 34 -5.81 -4.15 -15.79
N LYS A 35 -6.16 -5.45 -15.84
CA LYS A 35 -5.64 -6.36 -16.86
C LYS A 35 -6.16 -6.03 -18.26
N VAL A 36 -7.45 -5.69 -18.37
CA VAL A 36 -8.08 -5.34 -19.66
C VAL A 36 -7.49 -4.04 -20.20
N GLU A 37 -7.32 -3.03 -19.36
CA GLU A 37 -6.83 -1.70 -19.75
C GLU A 37 -5.31 -1.59 -19.78
N ASN A 38 -4.60 -2.67 -19.42
CA ASN A 38 -3.14 -2.68 -19.26
C ASN A 38 -2.65 -1.53 -18.35
N SER A 39 -3.34 -1.36 -17.22
CA SER A 39 -3.12 -0.32 -16.23
C SER A 39 -2.71 -0.89 -14.88
N THR A 40 -2.30 0.01 -13.99
CA THR A 40 -2.03 -0.31 -12.59
C THR A 40 -2.84 0.61 -11.68
N THR A 41 -3.40 0.03 -10.62
CA THR A 41 -4.06 0.78 -9.54
C THR A 41 -3.23 0.72 -8.28
N LEU A 42 -2.98 1.89 -7.67
CA LEU A 42 -2.47 1.96 -6.30
C LEU A 42 -3.64 1.96 -5.32
N ILE A 43 -3.54 1.14 -4.27
CA ILE A 43 -4.55 1.06 -3.22
C ILE A 43 -3.86 1.28 -1.89
N SER A 44 -4.30 2.28 -1.11
CA SER A 44 -3.78 2.48 0.24
C SER A 44 -4.74 1.90 1.28
N LEU A 45 -4.17 1.28 2.31
CA LEU A 45 -4.88 0.63 3.40
C LEU A 45 -4.15 0.94 4.71
N ASN A 46 -4.89 1.40 5.72
CA ASN A 46 -4.37 1.48 7.08
C ASN A 46 -4.45 0.09 7.70
N ALA A 47 -3.42 -0.73 7.51
CA ALA A 47 -3.43 -2.15 7.87
C ALA A 47 -3.78 -2.39 9.34
N ASP A 48 -3.22 -1.59 10.26
CA ASP A 48 -3.41 -1.72 11.71
C ASP A 48 -4.84 -1.45 12.18
N ALA A 49 -5.68 -0.85 11.33
CA ALA A 49 -7.08 -0.59 11.65
C ALA A 49 -8.02 -1.78 11.38
N HIS A 50 -7.51 -2.87 10.80
CA HIS A 50 -8.31 -4.00 10.35
C HIS A 50 -7.81 -5.33 10.91
N ASP A 51 -8.68 -6.35 10.86
CA ASP A 51 -8.31 -7.70 11.25
C ASP A 51 -7.11 -8.22 10.43
N PRO A 52 -6.07 -8.80 11.06
CA PRO A 52 -4.87 -9.26 10.36
C PRO A 52 -5.14 -10.34 9.30
N MET A 53 -6.10 -11.24 9.51
CA MET A 53 -6.45 -12.24 8.48
C MET A 53 -7.10 -11.58 7.28
N PHE A 54 -7.94 -10.57 7.51
CA PHE A 54 -8.55 -9.78 6.44
C PHE A 54 -7.50 -9.00 5.63
N VAL A 55 -6.54 -8.35 6.28
CA VAL A 55 -5.42 -7.66 5.62
C VAL A 55 -4.63 -8.64 4.74
N ARG A 56 -4.25 -9.81 5.29
CA ARG A 56 -3.54 -10.85 4.51
C ARG A 56 -4.34 -11.32 3.30
N ALA A 57 -5.67 -11.45 3.43
CA ALA A 57 -6.52 -11.82 2.31
C ALA A 57 -6.46 -10.76 1.19
N ILE A 58 -6.48 -9.46 1.53
CA ILE A 58 -6.30 -8.38 0.56
C ILE A 58 -4.92 -8.47 -0.10
N GLU A 59 -3.85 -8.63 0.70
CA GLU A 59 -2.48 -8.76 0.21
C GLU A 59 -2.34 -9.88 -0.83
N HIS A 60 -2.92 -11.06 -0.57
CA HIS A 60 -2.95 -12.19 -1.52
C HIS A 60 -3.67 -11.89 -2.84
N MET A 61 -4.55 -10.88 -2.88
CA MET A 61 -5.26 -10.48 -4.10
C MET A 61 -4.47 -9.46 -4.94
N THR A 62 -3.43 -8.86 -4.38
CA THR A 62 -2.59 -7.85 -5.04
C THR A 62 -1.36 -8.45 -5.72
N ASP A 63 -0.83 -7.75 -6.72
CA ASP A 63 0.41 -8.16 -7.40
C ASP A 63 1.67 -7.49 -6.80
N GLY A 64 1.52 -6.59 -5.82
CA GLY A 64 2.63 -5.99 -5.08
C GLY A 64 2.18 -5.25 -3.83
N ILE A 65 3.04 -5.22 -2.82
CA ILE A 65 2.79 -4.70 -1.48
C ILE A 65 3.96 -3.79 -1.09
N LEU A 66 3.62 -2.55 -0.75
CA LEU A 66 4.52 -1.58 -0.14
C LEU A 66 4.03 -1.32 1.28
N SER A 67 4.91 -1.53 2.26
CA SER A 67 4.63 -1.15 3.65
C SER A 67 5.17 0.26 3.89
N VAL A 68 4.37 1.10 4.54
CA VAL A 68 4.79 2.44 4.95
C VAL A 68 4.69 2.50 6.46
N THR A 69 5.83 2.70 7.12
CA THR A 69 5.90 2.76 8.58
C THR A 69 6.57 4.05 9.04
N ARG A 70 6.23 4.47 10.25
CA ARG A 70 6.96 5.52 10.96
C ARG A 70 8.04 4.87 11.80
N VAL A 71 9.25 5.39 11.72
CA VAL A 71 10.40 4.88 12.46
C VAL A 71 11.01 6.04 13.25
N ASP A 72 11.31 5.80 14.53
CA ASP A 72 12.06 6.74 15.33
C ASP A 72 13.54 6.67 14.93
N ASP A 73 14.15 7.81 14.59
CA ASP A 73 15.56 7.90 14.23
C ASP A 73 16.26 8.85 15.23
N PRO A 74 17.34 8.43 15.91
CA PRO A 74 18.02 9.25 16.92
C PRO A 74 18.53 10.59 16.41
N ASN A 75 18.72 10.74 15.10
CA ASN A 75 19.24 11.96 14.49
C ASN A 75 18.14 13.01 14.23
N PHE A 76 16.86 12.66 14.44
CA PHE A 76 15.72 13.51 14.12
C PHE A 76 14.75 13.61 15.29
N SER A 77 14.17 14.81 15.48
CA SER A 77 13.16 15.06 16.51
C SER A 77 11.81 14.42 16.22
N ASP A 78 11.50 14.25 14.94
CA ASP A 78 10.22 13.73 14.45
C ASP A 78 10.42 12.36 13.79
N PRO A 79 9.44 11.45 13.90
CA PRO A 79 9.51 10.15 13.24
C PRO A 79 9.66 10.29 11.72
N ILE A 80 10.60 9.54 11.16
CA ILE A 80 10.83 9.46 9.72
C ILE A 80 9.87 8.45 9.08
N GLN A 81 9.59 8.61 7.79
CA GLN A 81 8.81 7.63 7.02
C GLN A 81 9.77 6.61 6.40
N GLN A 82 9.44 5.33 6.51
CA GLN A 82 10.12 4.25 5.83
C GLN A 82 9.13 3.54 4.91
N VAL A 83 9.48 3.45 3.63
CA VAL A 83 8.78 2.57 2.68
C VAL A 83 9.61 1.30 2.53
N GLU A 84 8.97 0.15 2.66
CA GLU A 84 9.56 -1.17 2.41
C GLU A 84 8.80 -1.89 1.31
N ILE A 85 9.53 -2.46 0.35
CA ILE A 85 8.95 -3.40 -0.60
C ILE A 85 8.78 -4.75 0.10
N VAL A 86 7.54 -5.09 0.44
CA VAL A 86 7.25 -6.39 1.07
C VAL A 86 7.24 -7.49 0.02
N MET A 87 6.59 -7.24 -1.11
CA MET A 87 6.49 -8.20 -2.21
C MET A 87 6.16 -7.48 -3.52
N ILE A 88 6.77 -7.91 -4.62
CA ILE A 88 6.30 -7.61 -5.99
C ILE A 88 6.32 -8.92 -6.76
N LYS A 89 5.17 -9.29 -7.33
CA LYS A 89 5.03 -10.55 -8.06
C LYS A 89 5.97 -10.56 -9.26
N GLY A 90 6.78 -11.61 -9.37
CA GLY A 90 7.79 -11.75 -10.42
C GLY A 90 9.07 -10.95 -10.21
N LYS A 91 9.22 -10.25 -9.07
CA LYS A 91 10.43 -9.49 -8.70
C LYS A 91 10.81 -9.72 -7.23
N ALA A 92 11.11 -10.96 -6.87
CA ALA A 92 11.41 -11.36 -5.49
C ALA A 92 12.70 -10.69 -4.95
N GLU A 93 13.64 -10.36 -5.83
CA GLU A 93 14.89 -9.67 -5.51
C GLU A 93 14.71 -8.22 -5.00
N LEU A 94 13.50 -7.67 -5.13
CA LEU A 94 13.16 -6.36 -4.60
C LEU A 94 12.64 -6.40 -3.16
N ALA A 95 12.22 -7.58 -2.66
CA ALA A 95 11.68 -7.72 -1.33
C ALA A 95 12.71 -7.32 -0.26
N GLY A 96 12.28 -6.59 0.76
CA GLY A 96 13.12 -6.08 1.84
C GLY A 96 13.90 -4.80 1.50
N ARG A 97 13.84 -4.30 0.26
CA ARG A 97 14.40 -2.98 -0.06
C ARG A 97 13.63 -1.89 0.66
N LYS A 98 14.37 -1.00 1.32
CA LYS A 98 13.83 0.09 2.15
C LYS A 98 14.28 1.42 1.60
N LYS A 99 13.44 2.44 1.81
CA LYS A 99 13.78 3.84 1.56
C LYS A 99 13.20 4.71 2.67
N ARG A 100 14.04 5.53 3.27
CA ARG A 100 13.71 6.46 4.34
C ARG A 100 13.63 7.87 3.81
N PHE A 101 12.61 8.59 4.24
CA PHE A 101 12.41 9.98 3.87
C PHE A 101 11.64 10.72 4.97
N ARG A 102 11.73 12.04 4.95
CA ARG A 102 10.90 12.88 5.82
C ARG A 102 10.22 13.99 5.04
N PHE A 103 9.07 14.40 5.54
CA PHE A 103 8.38 15.59 5.05
C PHE A 103 8.79 16.79 5.92
N PHE A 104 9.55 17.72 5.35
CA PHE A 104 9.98 18.93 6.05
C PHE A 104 9.70 20.15 5.17
N GLY A 105 8.94 21.12 5.69
CA GLY A 105 8.60 22.35 4.95
C GLY A 105 7.89 22.12 3.61
N GLY A 106 7.06 21.08 3.50
CA GLY A 106 6.35 20.72 2.27
C GLY A 106 7.22 20.02 1.21
N ARG A 107 8.46 19.64 1.55
CA ARG A 107 9.36 18.89 0.68
C ARG A 107 9.62 17.49 1.22
N ILE A 108 9.91 16.57 0.31
CA ILE A 108 10.41 15.24 0.64
C ILE A 108 11.94 15.34 0.67
N GLU A 109 12.53 15.04 1.82
CA GLU A 109 13.96 14.92 1.99
C GLU A 109 14.34 13.44 2.05
N ASP A 110 15.24 13.04 1.16
CA ASP A 110 15.78 11.69 1.08
C ASP A 110 16.87 11.49 2.14
N LEU A 111 16.83 10.36 2.86
CA LEU A 111 17.72 10.06 3.98
C LEU A 111 18.66 8.86 3.71
N ASP A 112 18.58 8.24 2.53
CA ASP A 112 19.43 7.11 2.12
C ASP A 112 20.24 7.39 0.84
#